data_AF-A0A9P8BXA0-F1
#
_entry.id   AF-A0A9P8BXA0-F1
#
_cell.length_a   1.000
_cell.length_b   1.000
_cell.length_c   1.000
_cell.angle_alpha   90.00
_cell.angle_beta   90.00
_cell.angle_gamma   90.00
#
_symmetry.space_group_name_H-M   'P 1'
#
loop_
_entity.id
_entity.type
_entity.pdbx_description
1 polymer ?
#
loop_
_entity_poly.entity_id
_entity_poly.type
_entity_poly.pdbx_seq_one_letter_code
_entity_poly.pdbx_strand_id
1 'polypeptide(L)'
;MDGKYLTVPLTLHLTTFFIVNIPVALLRLRATLLQETSTAGLTLITPYFIDNLLLVLISLSYKAAPPVLAQPAITKEGAWYPCPEQYASWIERAFFTWGGNLMLRETIQYTGSLHPSRILHRKALDRILHSPIRLFDTAPLGRIINHFTRDMDTVDQQVTNVSANIMVDFLGNPTVTGVIAYVNSQFLVPDLVISALFVVIAMFYTRTSHELNRHEITTNSPVFLHFAEDLNGVTTIRAFGFEKRFNTYYQELLDEHNRP
;
A
#
# COMPACT_ATOMS: atom_id res chain seq x y z
N MET A 1 2.74 49.89 20.77
CA MET A 1 3.86 49.94 19.81
C MET A 1 4.95 49.10 20.44
N ASP A 2 5.27 47.86 20.04
CA ASP A 2 5.15 47.23 18.74
C ASP A 2 4.89 45.73 18.88
N GLY A 3 4.06 45.21 17.98
CA GLY A 3 3.87 43.78 17.78
C GLY A 3 5.09 43.18 17.12
N LYS A 4 5.63 42.11 17.72
CA LYS A 4 6.40 41.10 17.02
C LYS A 4 5.92 39.74 17.51
N TYR A 5 4.80 39.29 16.96
CA TYR A 5 4.51 37.86 16.91
C TYR A 5 5.65 37.23 16.12
N LEU A 6 6.47 36.44 16.81
CA LEU A 6 7.47 35.61 16.18
C LEU A 6 6.70 34.51 15.43
N THR A 7 6.27 34.82 14.21
CA THR A 7 5.76 33.84 13.27
C THR A 7 6.85 32.80 13.09
N VAL A 8 6.67 31.59 13.63
CA VAL A 8 7.39 30.42 13.12
C VAL A 8 7.09 30.44 11.62
N PRO A 9 8.11 30.67 10.77
CA PRO A 9 7.83 31.09 9.42
C PRO A 9 7.19 29.90 8.71
N LEU A 10 6.08 30.16 8.02
CA LEU A 10 5.32 29.18 7.23
C LEU A 10 6.22 28.35 6.31
N THR A 11 7.36 28.93 5.92
CA THR A 11 8.45 28.27 5.18
C THR A 11 9.04 27.07 5.91
N LEU A 12 9.14 27.04 7.24
CA LEU A 12 9.66 25.89 7.99
C LEU A 12 8.68 24.71 7.97
N HIS A 13 7.37 24.98 8.12
CA HIS A 13 6.35 23.93 8.00
C HIS A 13 6.19 23.44 6.56
N LEU A 14 6.27 24.33 5.57
CA LEU A 14 6.23 23.97 4.16
C LEU A 14 7.49 23.19 3.74
N THR A 15 8.69 23.56 4.22
CA THR A 15 9.91 22.80 3.91
C THR A 15 9.90 21.43 4.56
N THR A 16 9.45 21.28 5.81
CA THR A 16 9.31 19.95 6.43
C THR A 16 8.24 19.12 5.73
N PHE A 17 7.12 19.73 5.30
CA PHE A 17 6.07 19.02 4.56
C PHE A 17 6.54 18.55 3.17
N PHE A 18 7.24 19.38 2.40
CA PHE A 18 7.72 19.04 1.05
C PHE A 18 8.96 18.14 1.05
N ILE A 19 9.90 18.31 1.99
CA ILE A 19 11.09 17.44 2.13
C ILE A 19 10.68 16.01 2.52
N VAL A 20 9.55 15.85 3.21
CA VAL A 20 9.04 14.53 3.65
C VAL A 20 8.09 13.92 2.62
N ASN A 21 7.13 14.67 2.08
CA ASN A 21 6.11 14.09 1.20
C ASN A 21 6.58 13.85 -0.24
N ILE A 22 7.53 14.63 -0.77
CA ILE A 22 8.00 14.45 -2.15
C ILE A 22 8.77 13.13 -2.32
N PRO A 23 9.73 12.77 -1.45
CA PRO A 23 10.41 11.47 -1.54
C PRO A 23 9.47 10.29 -1.29
N VAL A 24 8.51 10.42 -0.37
CA VAL A 24 7.52 9.38 -0.04
C VAL A 24 6.55 9.16 -1.20
N ALA A 25 6.08 10.22 -1.85
CA ALA A 25 5.26 10.12 -3.05
C ALA A 25 6.06 9.53 -4.23
N LEU A 26 7.34 9.89 -4.40
CA LEU A 26 8.22 9.35 -5.45
C LEU A 26 8.57 7.88 -5.21
N LEU A 27 8.76 7.46 -3.96
CA LEU A 27 9.01 6.08 -3.57
C LEU A 27 7.75 5.21 -3.69
N ARG A 28 6.57 5.75 -3.38
CA ARG A 28 5.28 5.08 -3.64
C ARG A 28 5.05 4.93 -5.14
N LEU A 29 5.31 5.98 -5.93
CA LEU A 29 5.25 5.92 -7.40
C LEU A 29 6.23 4.87 -7.95
N ARG A 30 7.47 4.83 -7.42
CA ARG A 30 8.49 3.83 -7.81
C ARG A 30 8.12 2.40 -7.38
N ALA A 31 7.52 2.22 -6.21
CA ALA A 31 7.08 0.91 -5.71
C ALA A 31 5.89 0.36 -6.49
N THR A 32 5.00 1.24 -6.98
CA THR A 32 3.92 0.87 -7.90
C THR A 32 4.45 0.59 -9.32
N LEU A 33 5.57 1.21 -9.72
CA LEU A 33 6.19 1.00 -11.03
C LEU A 33 7.15 -0.21 -11.11
N LEU A 34 7.70 -0.68 -9.99
CA LEU A 34 8.60 -1.84 -9.94
C LEU A 34 7.87 -3.11 -9.49
N GLN A 35 6.77 -3.41 -10.18
CA GLN A 35 6.09 -4.70 -10.07
C GLN A 35 6.89 -5.77 -10.83
N GLU A 36 8.14 -6.00 -10.43
CA GLU A 36 8.86 -7.21 -10.81
C GLU A 36 9.95 -7.52 -9.78
N THR A 37 9.96 -8.78 -9.33
CA THR A 37 11.01 -9.47 -8.56
C THR A 37 11.09 -9.25 -7.04
N SER A 38 10.46 -10.19 -6.32
CA SER A 38 11.09 -10.99 -5.25
C SER A 38 11.96 -10.24 -4.22
N THR A 39 11.39 -9.32 -3.43
CA THR A 39 11.90 -8.93 -2.09
C THR A 39 10.79 -8.30 -1.24
N ALA A 40 9.61 -8.92 -1.20
CA ALA A 40 8.40 -8.40 -0.53
C ALA A 40 8.51 -8.24 1.01
N GLY A 41 9.58 -8.71 1.65
CA GLY A 41 9.80 -8.55 3.08
C GLY A 41 10.55 -7.27 3.50
N LEU A 42 11.43 -6.73 2.64
CA LEU A 42 12.28 -5.59 3.01
C LEU A 42 11.71 -4.23 2.60
N THR A 43 10.84 -4.20 1.58
CA THR A 43 10.19 -2.98 1.06
C THR A 43 9.01 -2.51 1.91
N LEU A 44 8.47 -3.36 2.78
CA LEU A 44 7.47 -2.97 3.79
C LEU A 44 8.08 -2.35 5.05
N ILE A 45 9.37 -2.59 5.32
CA ILE A 45 10.05 -2.02 6.50
C ILE A 45 10.59 -0.62 6.19
N THR A 46 11.02 -0.36 4.96
CA THR A 46 11.69 0.90 4.58
C THR A 46 10.83 2.16 4.69
N PRO A 47 9.56 2.21 4.23
CA PRO A 47 8.75 3.43 4.32
C PRO A 47 8.32 3.72 5.76
N TYR A 48 7.94 2.70 6.54
CA TYR A 48 7.61 2.86 7.95
C TYR A 48 8.84 3.22 8.79
N PHE A 49 10.01 2.68 8.47
CA PHE A 49 11.26 3.05 9.14
C PHE A 49 11.65 4.51 8.84
N ILE A 50 11.45 4.99 7.60
CA ILE A 50 11.75 6.38 7.24
C ILE A 50 10.76 7.36 7.88
N ASP A 51 9.46 7.03 7.94
CA ASP A 51 8.45 7.87 8.62
C ASP A 51 8.71 7.96 10.14
N ASN A 52 9.08 6.84 10.76
CA ASN A 52 9.45 6.80 12.18
C ASN A 52 10.81 7.47 12.45
N LEU A 53 11.81 7.30 11.58
CA LEU A 53 13.09 7.98 11.67
C LEU A 53 12.91 9.50 11.51
N LEU A 54 12.01 9.94 10.64
CA LEU A 54 11.68 11.36 10.46
C LEU A 54 10.98 11.93 11.68
N LEU A 55 10.01 11.25 12.28
CA LEU A 55 9.37 11.72 13.52
C LEU A 55 10.35 11.74 14.70
N VAL A 56 11.25 10.76 14.79
CA VAL A 56 12.34 10.74 15.78
C VAL A 56 13.33 11.88 15.52
N LEU A 57 13.73 12.12 14.28
CA LEU A 57 14.60 13.24 13.90
C LEU A 57 13.94 14.60 14.11
N ILE A 58 12.63 14.75 13.84
CA ILE A 58 11.87 15.97 14.12
C ILE A 58 11.80 16.20 15.64
N SER A 59 11.55 15.15 16.43
CA SER A 59 11.53 15.24 17.90
C SER A 59 12.92 15.56 18.50
N LEU A 60 14.00 15.03 17.92
CA LEU A 60 15.40 15.34 18.27
C LEU A 60 15.84 16.72 17.77
N SER A 61 15.38 17.14 16.59
CA SER A 61 15.68 18.45 16.00
C SER A 61 15.03 19.58 16.79
N TYR A 62 13.80 19.38 17.28
CA TYR A 62 13.16 20.29 18.25
C TYR A 62 13.95 20.40 19.57
N LYS A 63 14.70 19.36 19.93
CA LYS A 63 15.59 19.32 21.11
C LYS A 63 16.93 20.03 20.88
N ALA A 64 17.34 20.22 19.63
CA ALA A 64 18.62 20.81 19.24
C ALA A 64 18.52 22.30 18.82
N ALA A 65 17.33 22.90 18.86
CA ALA A 65 17.17 24.34 18.70
C ALA A 65 17.95 25.07 19.82
N PRO A 66 18.90 25.97 19.49
CA PRO A 66 19.89 26.43 20.44
C PRO A 66 19.24 27.26 21.57
N PRO A 67 19.70 27.11 22.82
CA PRO A 67 19.17 27.79 23.99
C PRO A 67 19.68 29.23 24.05
N VAL A 68 19.37 30.07 23.06
CA VAL A 68 19.78 31.49 23.07
C VAL A 68 18.94 32.33 24.06
N LEU A 69 17.88 31.74 24.66
CA LEU A 69 17.12 32.35 25.74
C LEU A 69 17.30 31.67 27.10
N ALA A 70 18.21 30.70 27.24
CA ALA A 70 18.64 30.19 28.54
C ALA A 70 19.77 31.06 29.10
N GLN A 71 19.49 32.34 29.35
CA GLN A 71 20.24 33.13 30.31
C GLN A 71 19.42 33.24 31.59
N PRO A 72 20.01 33.09 32.79
CA PRO A 72 19.32 33.29 34.04
C PRO A 72 19.13 34.79 34.26
N ALA A 73 18.17 35.39 33.57
CA ALA A 73 17.84 36.80 33.71
C ALA A 73 16.39 36.91 34.18
N ILE A 74 16.25 36.97 35.50
CA ILE A 74 15.22 37.66 36.27
C ILE A 74 13.80 37.56 35.68
N THR A 75 13.02 36.70 36.33
CA THR A 75 11.55 36.73 36.44
C THR A 75 10.90 38.04 35.99
N LYS A 76 10.23 38.01 34.83
CA LYS A 76 9.05 38.85 34.63
C LYS A 76 7.82 38.00 34.87
N GLU A 77 7.07 38.40 35.88
CA GLU A 77 5.82 37.79 36.33
C GLU A 77 4.85 37.61 35.15
N GLY A 78 4.40 36.38 34.92
CA GLY A 78 3.20 36.11 34.11
C GLY A 78 3.33 35.29 32.81
N ALA A 79 4.50 34.79 32.41
CA ALA A 79 4.62 33.95 31.20
C ALA A 79 4.68 32.44 31.51
N TRP A 80 3.65 31.69 31.12
CA TRP A 80 3.59 30.24 31.20
C TRP A 80 4.56 29.59 30.18
N TYR A 81 5.60 28.91 30.66
CA TYR A 81 6.31 27.91 29.86
C TYR A 81 5.69 26.54 30.13
N PRO A 82 5.22 25.80 29.11
CA PRO A 82 4.67 24.47 29.33
C PRO A 82 5.77 23.56 29.90
N CYS A 83 5.48 22.97 31.05
CA CYS A 83 6.36 22.08 31.80
C CYS A 83 6.83 20.89 30.93
N PRO A 84 8.08 20.39 31.07
CA PRO A 84 8.56 19.18 30.37
C PRO A 84 7.62 17.96 30.51
N GLU A 85 6.85 17.89 31.60
CA GLU A 85 5.80 16.88 31.84
C GLU A 85 4.68 16.88 30.79
N GLN A 86 4.26 18.04 30.29
CA GLN A 86 3.20 18.10 29.29
C GLN A 86 3.67 17.47 27.97
N TYR A 87 4.92 17.68 27.58
CA TYR A 87 5.50 17.09 26.36
C TYR A 87 5.62 15.55 26.46
N ALA A 88 6.04 15.04 27.62
CA ALA A 88 6.09 13.60 27.88
C ALA A 88 4.70 12.94 27.72
N SER A 89 3.64 13.57 28.23
CA SER A 89 2.27 13.06 28.11
C SER A 89 1.74 12.98 26.66
N TRP A 90 2.15 13.91 25.79
CA TRP A 90 1.78 13.87 24.37
C TRP A 90 2.52 12.76 23.61
N ILE A 91 3.79 12.52 23.93
CA ILE A 91 4.57 11.41 23.37
C ILE A 91 3.97 10.07 23.79
N GLU A 92 3.62 9.91 25.07
CA GLU A 92 2.97 8.70 25.57
C GLU A 92 1.64 8.45 24.85
N ARG A 93 0.79 9.48 24.70
CA ARG A 93 -0.48 9.38 23.96
C ARG A 93 -0.29 8.99 22.49
N ALA A 94 0.70 9.56 21.81
CA ALA A 94 1.02 9.21 20.43
C ALA A 94 1.52 7.77 20.31
N PHE A 95 2.38 7.34 21.23
CA PHE A 95 2.90 5.97 21.29
C PHE A 95 1.78 4.95 21.56
N PHE A 96 0.86 5.23 22.48
CA PHE A 96 -0.30 4.35 22.74
C PHE A 96 -1.28 4.30 21.57
N THR A 97 -1.51 5.43 20.90
CA THR A 97 -2.39 5.47 19.72
C THR A 97 -1.78 4.70 18.55
N TRP A 98 -0.47 4.86 18.33
CA TRP A 98 0.28 4.14 17.30
C TRP A 98 0.38 2.63 17.60
N GLY A 99 0.79 2.28 18.81
CA GLY A 99 0.88 0.89 19.25
C GLY A 99 -0.49 0.19 19.25
N GLY A 100 -1.55 0.90 19.65
CA GLY A 100 -2.93 0.40 19.59
C GLY A 100 -3.39 0.12 18.16
N ASN A 101 -3.07 1.01 17.21
CA ASN A 101 -3.39 0.79 15.80
C ASN A 101 -2.64 -0.42 15.21
N LEU A 102 -1.37 -0.59 15.56
CA LEU A 102 -0.59 -1.77 15.16
C LEU A 102 -1.16 -3.07 15.74
N MET A 103 -1.48 -3.10 17.03
CA MET A 103 -2.07 -4.29 17.66
C MET A 103 -3.44 -4.62 17.07
N LEU A 104 -4.24 -3.59 16.76
CA LEU A 104 -5.53 -3.76 16.09
C LEU A 104 -5.35 -4.34 14.68
N ARG A 105 -4.39 -3.84 13.90
CA ARG A 105 -4.04 -4.36 12.57
C ARG A 105 -3.69 -5.84 12.63
N GLU A 106 -2.75 -6.23 13.50
CA GLU A 106 -2.34 -7.62 13.64
C GLU A 106 -3.53 -8.50 14.06
N THR A 107 -4.32 -8.06 15.04
CA THR A 107 -5.50 -8.81 15.50
C THR A 107 -6.52 -8.99 14.37
N ILE A 108 -6.76 -7.97 13.56
CA ILE A 108 -7.66 -8.05 12.40
C ILE A 108 -7.09 -8.98 11.33
N GLN A 109 -5.78 -9.00 11.08
CA GLN A 109 -5.20 -9.95 10.13
C GLN A 109 -5.33 -11.39 10.60
N TYR A 110 -5.04 -11.65 11.88
CA TYR A 110 -5.15 -12.99 12.46
C TYR A 110 -6.61 -13.46 12.51
N THR A 111 -7.55 -12.61 12.90
CA THR A 111 -8.98 -12.99 13.01
C THR A 111 -9.71 -12.96 11.67
N GLY A 112 -9.37 -11.99 10.82
CA GLY A 112 -9.97 -11.71 9.52
C GLY A 112 -9.55 -12.68 8.43
N SER A 113 -8.43 -13.39 8.55
CA SER A 113 -8.09 -14.51 7.64
C SER A 113 -8.82 -15.79 8.03
N LEU A 114 -8.64 -16.23 9.28
CA LEU A 114 -8.97 -17.59 9.68
C LEU A 114 -10.48 -17.90 9.66
N HIS A 115 -11.33 -16.94 10.03
CA HIS A 115 -12.77 -17.17 10.11
C HIS A 115 -13.47 -17.23 8.74
N PRO A 116 -13.37 -16.20 7.87
CA PRO A 116 -14.02 -16.24 6.57
C PRO A 116 -13.43 -17.30 5.64
N SER A 117 -12.12 -17.56 5.73
CA SER A 117 -11.45 -18.67 5.01
C SER A 117 -12.14 -20.00 5.27
N ARG A 118 -12.34 -20.36 6.55
CA ARG A 118 -13.01 -21.61 6.95
C ARG A 118 -14.44 -21.69 6.42
N ILE A 119 -15.17 -20.59 6.45
CA ILE A 119 -16.55 -20.53 5.94
C ILE A 119 -16.55 -20.73 4.42
N LEU A 120 -15.67 -20.04 3.70
CA LEU A 120 -15.58 -20.12 2.25
C LEU A 120 -15.14 -21.51 1.81
N HIS A 121 -14.13 -22.08 2.48
CA HIS A 121 -13.66 -23.45 2.27
C HIS A 121 -14.78 -24.46 2.45
N ARG A 122 -15.52 -24.38 3.57
CA ARG A 122 -16.64 -25.29 3.84
C ARG A 122 -17.75 -25.15 2.80
N LYS A 123 -18.12 -23.93 2.41
CA LYS A 123 -19.15 -23.68 1.38
C LYS A 123 -18.73 -24.18 0.01
N ALA A 124 -17.48 -23.95 -0.38
CA ALA A 124 -16.96 -24.41 -1.66
C ALA A 124 -16.87 -25.93 -1.71
N LEU A 125 -16.37 -26.57 -0.64
CA LEU A 125 -16.33 -28.02 -0.52
C LEU A 125 -17.73 -28.64 -0.54
N ASP A 126 -18.68 -28.07 0.19
CA ASP A 126 -20.08 -28.50 0.18
C ASP A 126 -20.69 -28.43 -1.23
N ARG A 127 -20.45 -27.35 -1.97
CA ARG A 127 -20.92 -27.22 -3.36
C ARG A 127 -20.26 -28.20 -4.33
N ILE A 128 -18.98 -28.47 -4.17
CA ILE A 128 -18.26 -29.44 -5.02
C ILE A 128 -18.80 -30.85 -4.77
N LEU A 129 -19.04 -31.23 -3.51
CA LEU A 129 -19.57 -32.55 -3.17
C LEU A 129 -21.01 -32.77 -3.65
N HIS A 130 -21.83 -31.72 -3.70
CA HIS A 130 -23.21 -31.78 -4.20
C HIS A 130 -23.33 -31.46 -5.70
N SER A 131 -22.21 -31.30 -6.41
CA SER A 131 -22.23 -31.02 -7.85
C SER A 131 -22.61 -32.27 -8.66
N PRO A 132 -23.32 -32.12 -9.80
CA PRO A 132 -23.57 -33.23 -10.71
C PRO A 132 -22.25 -33.88 -11.18
N ILE A 133 -22.28 -35.21 -11.36
CA ILE A 133 -21.15 -36.02 -11.86
C ILE A 133 -20.59 -35.47 -13.17
N ARG A 134 -21.45 -34.90 -14.03
CA ARG A 134 -21.07 -34.25 -15.28
C ARG A 134 -19.97 -33.17 -15.12
N LEU A 135 -19.91 -32.49 -13.97
CA LEU A 135 -18.83 -31.53 -13.71
C LEU A 135 -17.46 -32.21 -13.73
N PHE A 136 -17.35 -33.39 -13.12
CA PHE A 136 -16.10 -34.15 -13.01
C PHE A 136 -15.69 -34.84 -14.32
N ASP A 137 -16.64 -35.07 -15.23
CA ASP A 137 -16.33 -35.56 -16.59
C ASP A 137 -15.77 -34.45 -17.49
N THR A 138 -16.20 -33.20 -17.27
CA THR A 138 -15.78 -32.05 -18.08
C THR A 138 -14.51 -31.35 -17.57
N ALA A 139 -14.27 -31.35 -16.27
CA ALA A 139 -13.12 -30.71 -15.66
C ALA A 139 -12.25 -31.77 -14.93
N PRO A 140 -10.97 -31.94 -15.31
CA PRO A 140 -10.11 -32.91 -14.65
C PRO A 140 -9.95 -32.56 -13.18
N LEU A 141 -9.99 -33.56 -12.30
CA LEU A 141 -9.93 -33.38 -10.84
C LEU A 141 -8.75 -32.51 -10.40
N GLY A 142 -7.59 -32.65 -11.06
CA GLY A 142 -6.41 -31.83 -10.79
C GLY A 142 -6.62 -30.32 -11.03
N ARG A 143 -7.43 -29.93 -12.01
CA ARG A 143 -7.76 -28.52 -12.27
C ARG A 143 -8.65 -27.96 -11.17
N ILE A 144 -9.63 -28.74 -10.71
CA ILE A 144 -10.53 -28.35 -9.62
C ILE A 144 -9.73 -28.14 -8.32
N ILE A 145 -8.84 -29.09 -7.98
CA ILE A 145 -7.98 -28.98 -6.79
C ILE A 145 -7.03 -27.79 -6.90
N ASN A 146 -6.37 -27.59 -8.05
CA ASN A 146 -5.43 -26.49 -8.23
C ASN A 146 -6.12 -25.11 -8.12
N HIS A 147 -7.33 -24.99 -8.68
CA HIS A 147 -8.12 -23.76 -8.55
C HIS A 147 -8.57 -23.54 -7.11
N PHE A 148 -9.12 -24.55 -6.45
CA PHE A 148 -9.56 -24.46 -5.06
C PHE A 148 -8.41 -24.06 -4.12
N THR A 149 -7.24 -24.68 -4.25
CA THR A 149 -6.07 -24.37 -3.43
C THR A 149 -5.53 -22.97 -3.71
N ARG A 150 -5.38 -22.58 -4.99
CA ARG A 150 -4.86 -21.25 -5.36
C ARG A 150 -5.79 -20.12 -4.93
N ASP A 151 -7.09 -20.31 -5.10
CA ASP A 151 -8.08 -19.31 -4.73
C ASP A 151 -8.18 -19.16 -3.22
N MET A 152 -8.13 -20.28 -2.47
CA MET A 152 -8.10 -20.24 -1.01
C MET A 152 -6.85 -19.51 -0.49
N ASP A 153 -5.68 -19.81 -1.07
CA ASP A 153 -4.43 -19.14 -0.72
C ASP A 153 -4.49 -17.62 -0.97
N THR A 154 -5.11 -17.22 -2.09
CA THR A 154 -5.34 -15.82 -2.44
C THR A 154 -6.25 -15.12 -1.42
N VAL A 155 -7.33 -15.78 -1.01
CA VAL A 155 -8.25 -15.25 0.02
C VAL A 155 -7.55 -15.12 1.37
N ASP A 156 -6.79 -16.14 1.76
CA ASP A 156 -6.15 -16.19 3.08
C ASP A 156 -5.05 -15.14 3.22
N GLN A 157 -4.23 -14.97 2.19
CA GLN A 157 -3.08 -14.07 2.23
C GLN A 157 -3.40 -12.67 1.70
N GLN A 158 -3.91 -12.56 0.47
CA GLN A 158 -4.02 -11.28 -0.22
C GLN A 158 -5.24 -10.49 0.26
N VAL A 159 -6.42 -11.11 0.31
CA VAL A 159 -7.65 -10.42 0.71
C VAL A 159 -7.58 -9.99 2.18
N THR A 160 -7.04 -10.83 3.06
CA THR A 160 -6.82 -10.49 4.47
C THR A 160 -5.90 -9.28 4.62
N ASN A 161 -4.77 -9.27 3.91
CA ASN A 161 -3.79 -8.17 4.03
C ASN A 161 -4.39 -6.85 3.51
N VAL A 162 -5.04 -6.88 2.34
CA VAL A 162 -5.69 -5.71 1.75
C VAL A 162 -6.80 -5.18 2.66
N SER A 163 -7.67 -6.05 3.20
CA SER A 163 -8.75 -5.63 4.10
C SER A 163 -8.24 -5.01 5.41
N ALA A 164 -7.18 -5.56 5.99
CA ALA A 164 -6.55 -4.99 7.17
C ALA A 164 -5.97 -3.60 6.90
N ASN A 165 -5.29 -3.40 5.76
CA ASN A 165 -4.74 -2.10 5.39
C ASN A 165 -5.84 -1.06 5.15
N ILE A 166 -6.92 -1.43 4.44
CA ILE A 166 -8.07 -0.54 4.22
C ILE A 166 -8.68 -0.11 5.57
N MET A 167 -8.83 -1.04 6.51
CA MET A 167 -9.41 -0.73 7.82
C MET A 167 -8.53 0.21 8.64
N VAL A 168 -7.21 -0.03 8.64
CA VAL A 168 -6.23 0.87 9.28
C VAL A 168 -6.27 2.25 8.66
N ASP A 169 -6.31 2.35 7.33
CA ASP A 169 -6.35 3.63 6.62
C ASP A 169 -7.67 4.37 6.89
N PHE A 170 -8.79 3.65 6.94
CA PHE A 170 -10.11 4.22 7.19
C PHE A 170 -10.24 4.77 8.62
N LEU A 171 -9.61 4.13 9.61
CA LEU A 171 -9.60 4.60 11.00
C LEU A 171 -8.49 5.63 11.28
N GLY A 172 -7.33 5.45 10.65
CA GLY A 172 -6.13 6.24 10.88
C GLY A 172 -6.19 7.64 10.26
N ASN A 173 -6.58 7.74 8.99
CA ASN A 173 -6.65 9.02 8.28
C ASN A 173 -7.53 10.06 8.99
N PRO A 174 -8.80 9.78 9.37
CA PRO A 174 -9.61 10.77 10.07
C PRO A 174 -9.08 11.13 11.45
N THR A 175 -8.36 10.21 12.12
CA THR A 175 -7.71 10.50 13.41
C THR A 175 -6.59 11.53 13.23
N VAL A 176 -5.73 11.35 12.22
CA VAL A 176 -4.65 12.30 11.90
C VAL A 176 -5.21 13.65 11.48
N THR A 177 -6.18 13.65 10.57
CA THR A 177 -6.87 14.88 10.13
C THR A 177 -7.53 15.60 11.31
N GLY A 178 -8.16 14.85 12.24
CA GLY A 178 -8.80 15.42 13.43
C GLY A 178 -7.82 16.08 14.40
N VAL A 179 -6.64 15.47 14.62
CA VAL A 179 -5.57 16.07 15.45
C VAL A 179 -5.04 17.36 14.81
N ILE A 180 -4.82 17.35 13.49
CA ILE A 180 -4.34 18.54 12.77
C ILE A 180 -5.39 19.65 12.80
N ALA A 181 -6.68 19.31 12.64
CA ALA A 181 -7.79 20.25 12.72
C ALA A 181 -7.92 20.89 14.10
N TYR A 182 -7.59 20.16 15.17
CA TYR A 182 -7.57 20.68 16.54
C TYR A 182 -6.45 21.71 16.75
N VAL A 183 -5.25 21.46 16.21
CA VAL A 183 -4.11 22.39 16.31
C VAL A 183 -4.29 23.62 15.43
N ASN A 184 -4.78 23.42 14.20
CA ASN A 184 -5.02 24.51 13.24
C ASN A 184 -6.26 24.22 12.38
N SER A 185 -7.38 24.84 12.76
CA SER A 185 -8.66 24.68 12.05
C SER A 185 -8.63 25.21 10.60
N GLN A 186 -7.74 26.16 10.26
CA GLN A 186 -7.64 26.71 8.90
C GLN A 186 -7.07 25.70 7.90
N PHE A 187 -6.38 24.65 8.36
CA PHE A 187 -5.77 23.63 7.52
C PHE A 187 -6.80 22.62 6.94
N LEU A 188 -8.02 22.59 7.48
CA LEU A 188 -9.06 21.65 7.02
C LEU A 188 -9.57 21.98 5.61
N VAL A 189 -9.59 23.26 5.24
CA VAL A 189 -10.02 23.71 3.92
C VAL A 189 -9.12 23.19 2.79
N PRO A 190 -7.79 23.39 2.82
CA PRO A 190 -6.92 22.83 1.79
C PRO A 190 -6.87 21.30 1.80
N ASP A 191 -6.95 20.66 2.97
CA ASP A 191 -7.00 19.19 3.09
C ASP A 191 -8.21 18.60 2.33
N LEU A 192 -9.39 19.19 2.51
CA LEU A 192 -10.60 18.75 1.83
C LEU A 192 -10.54 18.94 0.31
N VAL A 193 -9.95 20.04 -0.16
CA VAL A 193 -9.76 20.30 -1.60
C VAL A 193 -8.81 19.27 -2.22
N ILE A 194 -7.70 18.96 -1.54
CA ILE A 194 -6.73 17.97 -2.00
C ILE A 194 -7.36 16.56 -1.97
N SER A 195 -8.06 16.21 -0.90
CA SER A 195 -8.75 14.92 -0.78
C SER A 195 -9.77 14.70 -1.90
N ALA A 196 -10.57 15.72 -2.23
CA ALA A 196 -11.50 15.66 -3.36
C ALA A 196 -10.78 15.43 -4.71
N LEU A 197 -9.66 16.11 -4.94
CA LEU A 197 -8.83 15.89 -6.14
C LEU A 197 -8.31 14.45 -6.20
N PHE A 198 -7.84 13.90 -5.08
CA PHE A 198 -7.37 12.51 -4.99
C PHE A 198 -8.46 11.51 -5.33
N VAL A 199 -9.71 11.74 -4.88
CA VAL A 199 -10.84 10.86 -5.23
C VAL A 199 -11.09 10.86 -6.74
N VAL A 200 -11.03 12.02 -7.39
CA VAL A 200 -11.18 12.12 -8.85
C VAL A 200 -10.07 11.35 -9.55
N ILE A 201 -8.80 11.58 -9.17
CA ILE A 201 -7.65 10.88 -9.75
C ILE A 201 -7.76 9.37 -9.52
N ALA A 202 -8.16 8.93 -8.32
CA ALA A 202 -8.33 7.52 -7.99
C ALA A 202 -9.39 6.86 -8.89
N MET A 203 -10.52 7.51 -9.13
CA MET A 203 -11.56 6.98 -10.03
C MET A 203 -11.06 6.78 -11.46
N PHE A 204 -10.29 7.74 -12.00
CA PHE A 204 -9.69 7.60 -13.32
C PHE A 204 -8.62 6.50 -13.33
N TYR A 205 -7.73 6.50 -12.32
CA TYR A 205 -6.66 5.52 -12.21
C TYR A 205 -7.20 4.08 -12.11
N THR A 206 -8.19 3.81 -11.26
CA THR A 206 -8.75 2.46 -11.09
C THR A 206 -9.40 1.93 -12.36
N ARG A 207 -10.07 2.79 -13.14
CA ARG A 207 -10.65 2.40 -14.42
C ARG A 207 -9.56 2.03 -15.42
N THR A 208 -8.56 2.89 -15.56
CA THR A 208 -7.46 2.68 -16.50
C THR A 208 -6.62 1.46 -16.10
N SER A 209 -6.28 1.32 -14.82
CA SER A 209 -5.47 0.19 -14.34
C SER A 209 -6.18 -1.15 -14.54
N HIS A 210 -7.50 -1.20 -14.33
CA HIS A 210 -8.27 -2.43 -14.54
C HIS A 210 -8.30 -2.83 -16.02
N GLU A 211 -8.52 -1.87 -16.92
CA GLU A 211 -8.50 -2.13 -18.36
C GLU A 211 -7.10 -2.54 -18.84
N LEU A 212 -6.04 -1.88 -18.35
CA LEU A 212 -4.65 -2.25 -18.64
C LEU A 212 -4.32 -3.66 -18.16
N ASN A 213 -4.69 -4.01 -16.93
CA ASN A 213 -4.49 -5.37 -16.40
C ASN A 213 -5.28 -6.42 -17.20
N ARG A 214 -6.49 -6.08 -17.67
CA ARG A 214 -7.23 -6.98 -18.58
C ARG A 214 -6.50 -7.16 -19.91
N HIS A 215 -5.97 -6.08 -20.48
CA HIS A 215 -5.18 -6.14 -21.71
C HIS A 215 -3.93 -7.00 -21.52
N GLU A 216 -3.17 -6.78 -20.44
CA GLU A 216 -1.98 -7.55 -20.10
C GLU A 216 -2.27 -9.06 -20.00
N ILE A 217 -3.30 -9.45 -19.24
CA ILE A 217 -3.67 -10.87 -19.08
C ILE A 217 -4.10 -11.47 -20.43
N THR A 218 -4.86 -10.71 -21.24
CA THR A 218 -5.37 -11.21 -22.53
C THR A 218 -4.28 -11.37 -23.57
N THR A 219 -3.29 -10.46 -23.62
CA THR A 219 -2.15 -10.55 -24.57
C THR A 219 -1.09 -11.52 -24.11
N ASN A 220 -0.93 -11.74 -22.80
CA ASN A 220 0.07 -12.66 -22.26
C ASN A 220 -0.34 -14.14 -22.35
N SER A 221 -1.64 -14.44 -22.23
CA SER A 221 -2.15 -15.82 -22.35
C SER A 221 -1.76 -16.56 -23.64
N PRO A 222 -1.89 -15.98 -24.86
CA PRO A 222 -1.52 -16.66 -26.10
C PRO A 222 0.00 -16.92 -26.22
N VAL A 223 0.85 -16.05 -25.64
CA VAL A 223 2.30 -16.24 -25.61
C VAL A 223 2.66 -17.53 -24.88
N PHE A 224 2.12 -17.73 -23.66
CA PHE A 224 2.38 -18.94 -22.87
C PHE A 224 1.78 -20.20 -23.51
N LEU A 225 0.59 -20.09 -24.12
CA LEU A 225 -0.05 -21.23 -24.79
C LEU A 225 0.76 -21.69 -26.01
N HIS A 226 1.19 -20.76 -26.87
CA HIS A 226 2.00 -21.07 -28.04
C HIS A 226 3.35 -21.67 -27.64
N PHE A 227 4.00 -21.11 -26.62
CA PHE A 227 5.26 -21.66 -26.10
C PHE A 227 5.10 -23.09 -25.55
N ALA A 228 3.99 -23.37 -24.85
CA ALA A 228 3.70 -24.72 -24.38
C ALA A 228 3.40 -25.70 -25.53
N GLU A 229 2.71 -25.25 -26.58
CA GLU A 229 2.47 -26.04 -27.79
C GLU A 229 3.78 -26.37 -28.52
N ASP A 230 4.67 -25.38 -28.68
CA ASP A 230 5.99 -25.55 -29.27
C ASP A 230 6.85 -26.56 -28.52
N LEU A 231 6.86 -26.50 -27.19
CA LEU A 231 7.61 -27.43 -26.34
C LEU A 231 7.10 -28.87 -26.48
N ASN A 232 5.78 -29.06 -26.54
CA ASN A 232 5.17 -30.37 -26.72
C ASN A 232 5.36 -30.90 -28.16
N GLY A 233 5.38 -30.01 -29.15
CA GLY A 233 5.49 -30.31 -30.58
C GLY A 233 6.91 -30.24 -31.16
N VAL A 234 7.93 -29.97 -30.35
CA VAL A 234 9.28 -29.60 -30.82
C VAL A 234 9.91 -30.59 -31.79
N THR A 235 9.68 -31.90 -31.59
CA THR A 235 10.19 -32.96 -32.46
C THR A 235 9.53 -32.92 -33.84
N THR A 236 8.23 -32.62 -33.89
CA THR A 236 7.45 -32.51 -35.13
C THR A 236 7.86 -31.24 -35.88
N ILE A 237 7.98 -30.11 -35.20
CA ILE A 237 8.41 -28.84 -35.81
C ILE A 237 9.79 -28.99 -36.46
N ARG A 238 10.73 -29.65 -35.77
CA ARG A 238 12.06 -29.95 -36.30
C ARG A 238 12.06 -30.94 -37.46
N ALA A 239 11.19 -31.96 -37.41
CA ALA A 239 11.07 -32.94 -38.49
C ALA A 239 10.59 -32.30 -39.81
N PHE A 240 9.75 -31.27 -39.74
CA PHE A 240 9.23 -30.54 -40.90
C PHE A 240 10.04 -29.28 -41.28
N GLY A 241 11.04 -28.88 -40.49
CA GLY A 241 11.87 -27.71 -40.76
C GLY A 241 11.12 -26.38 -40.65
N PHE A 242 10.10 -26.29 -39.78
CA PHE A 242 9.25 -25.11 -39.63
C PHE A 242 9.66 -24.18 -38.47
N GLU A 243 10.85 -24.35 -37.89
CA GLU A 243 11.31 -23.59 -36.72
C GLU A 243 11.24 -22.08 -36.94
N LYS A 244 11.64 -21.61 -38.14
CA LYS A 244 11.64 -20.18 -38.46
C LYS A 244 10.23 -19.58 -38.45
N ARG A 245 9.23 -20.32 -38.96
CA ARG A 245 7.84 -19.86 -39.03
C ARG A 245 7.25 -19.71 -37.63
N PHE A 246 7.43 -20.73 -36.79
CA PHE A 246 6.96 -20.70 -35.40
C PHE A 246 7.67 -19.62 -34.59
N ASN A 247 8.98 -19.43 -34.78
CA ASN A 247 9.72 -18.37 -34.12
C ASN A 247 9.26 -16.96 -34.54
N THR A 248 8.99 -16.71 -35.82
CA THR A 248 8.45 -15.41 -36.28
C THR A 248 7.07 -15.15 -35.69
N TYR A 249 6.19 -16.15 -35.67
CA TYR A 249 4.86 -16.00 -35.05
C TYR A 249 4.94 -15.75 -33.54
N TYR A 250 5.84 -16.43 -32.83
CA TYR A 250 6.09 -16.17 -31.42
C TYR A 250 6.61 -14.74 -31.17
N GLN A 251 7.48 -14.22 -32.05
CA GLN A 251 7.92 -12.82 -32.00
C GLN A 251 6.77 -11.84 -32.21
N GLU A 252 5.86 -12.10 -33.16
CA GLU A 252 4.67 -11.26 -33.38
C GLU A 252 3.77 -11.21 -32.13
N LEU A 253 3.59 -12.33 -31.44
CA LEU A 253 2.82 -12.38 -30.18
C LEU A 253 3.50 -11.57 -29.06
N LEU A 254 4.83 -11.64 -28.96
CA LEU A 254 5.60 -10.84 -28.00
C LEU A 254 5.55 -9.34 -28.33
N ASP A 255 5.63 -8.99 -29.61
CA ASP A 255 5.54 -7.60 -30.06
C ASP A 255 4.16 -7.00 -29.76
N GLU A 256 3.09 -7.77 -29.93
CA GLU A 256 1.73 -7.35 -29.56
C GLU A 256 1.58 -7.19 -28.04
N HIS A 257 2.21 -8.06 -27.25
CA HIS A 257 2.20 -7.92 -25.78
C HIS A 257 3.01 -6.71 -25.29
N ASN A 258 4.16 -6.43 -25.90
CA ASN A 258 5.06 -5.33 -25.53
C ASN A 258 4.66 -3.97 -26.14
N ARG A 259 3.57 -3.92 -26.90
CA ARG A 259 3.13 -2.70 -27.57
C ARG A 259 2.68 -1.66 -26.52
N PRO A 260 3.18 -0.41 -26.58
CA PRO A 260 2.89 0.63 -25.59
C PRO A 260 1.46 1.19 -25.68
#